data_AF-A0A495J170-F1
#
_entry.id   AF-A0A495J170-F1
#
_cell.length_a   1.000
_cell.length_b   1.000
_cell.length_c   1.000
_cell.angle_alpha   90.00
_cell.angle_beta   90.00
_cell.angle_gamma   90.00
#
_symmetry.space_group_name_H-M   'P 1'
#
loop_
_entity.id
_entity.type
_entity.pdbx_description
1 polymer ?
#
loop_
_entity_poly.entity_id
_entity_poly.type
_entity_poly.pdbx_seq_one_letter_code
_entity_poly.pdbx_strand_id
1 'polypeptide(L)'
;MRLILYLWDSLLSTSNIIIIMKYKTTFRNILILYILIVNFAYAQKIPNIQTTSLKIPDNIKFDGKANKWNNNFQAYNHATNLYYSIANNDKLLYLIFQIKQPDIITKVFLGGVTLTISSAINPQKFKTSVTYPVFIGQKAPLYSIFKNKPKKSNDSIQYAMQVDSFIYNLNNTFLNNLKLIIVEKNENATDTISIYNQQGIKVASRFDNNFYFTCEIGIPIKLFDQSSSASEYNYNIRLNGSSVQKGKIQFSSNGRFIIISNAQGKPVDAIPVIPETMNTTFPTDFGGKYKMLK
;
A
#
# COMPACT_ATOMS: atom_id res chain seq x y z
N MET A 1 37.19 -77.74 -10.52
CA MET A 1 36.26 -77.22 -9.49
C MET A 1 36.93 -76.43 -8.35
N ARG A 2 38.13 -75.85 -8.56
CA ARG A 2 38.80 -74.97 -7.56
C ARG A 2 39.17 -73.57 -8.07
N LEU A 3 39.00 -73.28 -9.36
CA LEU A 3 39.29 -71.95 -9.93
C LEU A 3 38.13 -70.94 -9.82
N ILE A 4 36.89 -71.40 -9.63
CA ILE A 4 35.71 -70.52 -9.58
C ILE A 4 35.49 -69.91 -8.19
N LEU A 5 36.02 -70.52 -7.13
CA LEU A 5 35.88 -70.02 -5.76
C LEU A 5 36.87 -68.88 -5.43
N TYR A 6 38.03 -68.81 -6.09
CA TYR A 6 39.00 -67.74 -5.85
C TYR A 6 38.62 -66.40 -6.50
N LEU A 7 37.75 -66.41 -7.52
CA LEU A 7 37.29 -65.19 -8.19
C LEU A 7 36.12 -64.51 -7.47
N TRP A 8 35.44 -65.21 -6.54
CA TRP A 8 34.35 -64.61 -5.77
C TRP A 8 34.87 -63.83 -4.55
N ASP A 9 35.90 -64.35 -3.87
CA ASP A 9 36.46 -63.69 -2.68
C ASP A 9 37.25 -62.41 -2.99
N SER A 10 37.74 -62.22 -4.23
CA SER A 10 38.41 -60.96 -4.62
C SER A 10 37.44 -59.81 -4.92
N LEU A 11 36.15 -60.08 -5.05
CA LEU A 11 35.12 -59.06 -5.32
C LEU A 11 34.53 -58.45 -4.03
N LEU A 12 34.73 -59.11 -2.89
CA LEU A 12 34.34 -58.65 -1.55
C LEU A 12 35.55 -58.19 -0.71
N SER A 13 36.59 -57.65 -1.35
CA SER A 13 37.62 -56.94 -0.61
C SER A 13 36.98 -55.76 0.14
N THR A 14 37.41 -55.54 1.38
CA THR A 14 36.91 -54.49 2.29
C THR A 14 36.89 -53.10 1.64
N SER A 15 37.70 -52.88 0.61
CA SER A 15 37.73 -51.69 -0.23
C SER A 15 36.40 -51.42 -0.94
N ASN A 16 35.73 -52.43 -1.50
CA ASN A 16 34.47 -52.26 -2.24
C ASN A 16 33.28 -51.93 -1.32
N ILE A 17 33.27 -52.48 -0.10
CA ILE A 17 32.22 -52.21 0.90
C ILE A 17 32.32 -50.76 1.42
N ILE A 18 33.53 -50.27 1.66
CA ILE A 18 33.78 -48.87 2.09
C ILE A 18 33.35 -47.88 1.00
N ILE A 19 33.59 -48.22 -0.27
CA ILE A 19 33.18 -47.42 -1.43
C ILE A 19 31.64 -47.33 -1.50
N ILE A 20 30.93 -48.45 -1.40
CA ILE A 20 29.44 -48.50 -1.42
C ILE A 20 28.84 -47.72 -0.23
N MET A 21 29.43 -47.84 0.96
CA MET A 21 28.99 -47.09 2.14
C MET A 21 29.20 -45.58 1.99
N LYS A 22 30.34 -45.12 1.43
CA LYS A 22 30.58 -43.70 1.16
C LYS A 22 29.57 -43.09 0.19
N TYR A 23 29.22 -43.79 -0.90
CA TYR A 23 28.23 -43.29 -1.85
C TYR A 23 26.81 -43.19 -1.26
N LYS A 24 26.45 -44.10 -0.34
CA LYS A 24 25.15 -44.06 0.36
C LYS A 24 25.02 -42.83 1.27
N THR A 25 26.08 -42.47 1.99
CA THR A 25 26.10 -41.27 2.85
C THR A 25 26.10 -39.98 2.02
N THR A 26 26.86 -39.94 0.93
CA THR A 26 26.89 -38.81 0.00
C THR A 26 25.53 -38.60 -0.68
N PHE A 27 24.87 -39.68 -1.12
CA PHE A 27 23.53 -39.61 -1.73
C PHE A 27 22.47 -39.12 -0.73
N ARG A 28 22.49 -39.61 0.51
CA ARG A 28 21.59 -39.13 1.58
C ARG A 28 21.78 -37.64 1.86
N ASN A 29 23.02 -37.16 1.90
CA ASN A 29 23.32 -35.75 2.16
C ASN A 29 22.91 -34.85 0.97
N ILE A 30 23.06 -35.33 -0.27
CA ILE A 30 22.57 -34.64 -1.47
C ILE A 30 21.04 -34.56 -1.47
N LEU A 31 20.35 -35.63 -1.06
CA LEU A 31 18.88 -35.65 -0.98
C LEU A 31 18.35 -34.67 0.08
N ILE A 32 18.99 -34.59 1.25
CA ILE A 32 18.64 -33.63 2.31
C ILE A 32 18.88 -32.20 1.82
N LEU A 33 20.00 -31.94 1.16
CA LEU A 33 20.29 -30.62 0.58
C LEU A 33 19.28 -30.23 -0.51
N TYR A 34 18.86 -31.18 -1.34
CA TYR A 34 17.83 -30.96 -2.36
C TYR A 34 16.49 -30.61 -1.71
N ILE A 35 16.04 -31.36 -0.69
CA ILE A 35 14.80 -31.08 0.06
C ILE A 35 14.85 -29.71 0.74
N LEU A 36 16.02 -29.30 1.25
CA LEU A 36 16.18 -27.96 1.83
C LEU A 36 16.09 -26.86 0.76
N ILE A 37 16.60 -27.07 -0.45
CA ILE A 37 16.57 -26.07 -1.54
C ILE A 37 15.15 -25.87 -2.10
N VAL A 38 14.33 -26.93 -2.23
CA VAL A 38 12.97 -26.79 -2.78
C VAL A 38 12.01 -26.00 -1.89
N ASN A 39 12.33 -25.79 -0.61
CA ASN A 39 11.48 -25.03 0.31
C ASN A 39 11.68 -23.51 0.26
N PHE A 40 12.70 -22.99 -0.45
CA PHE A 40 13.03 -21.55 -0.43
C PHE A 40 12.40 -20.71 -1.55
N ALA A 41 11.57 -21.29 -2.42
CA ALA A 41 11.08 -20.58 -3.62
C ALA A 41 9.56 -20.31 -3.65
N TYR A 42 8.91 -20.20 -2.49
CA TYR A 42 7.56 -19.62 -2.44
C TYR A 42 7.63 -18.08 -2.45
N ALA A 43 8.01 -17.52 -3.59
CA ALA A 43 7.64 -16.14 -3.91
C ALA A 43 6.13 -16.12 -4.20
N GLN A 44 5.30 -16.32 -3.16
CA GLN A 44 3.85 -16.25 -3.29
C GLN A 44 3.50 -14.84 -3.77
N LYS A 45 2.87 -14.78 -4.95
CA LYS A 45 2.38 -13.53 -5.52
C LYS A 45 1.50 -12.85 -4.47
N ILE A 46 1.88 -11.63 -4.09
CA ILE A 46 1.07 -10.82 -3.17
C ILE A 46 -0.35 -10.69 -3.76
N PRO A 47 -1.41 -10.96 -2.98
CA PRO A 47 -2.77 -10.96 -3.51
C PRO A 47 -3.26 -9.54 -3.83
N ASN A 48 -4.31 -9.45 -4.67
CA ASN A 48 -4.94 -8.17 -5.02
C ASN A 48 -5.77 -7.59 -3.86
N ILE A 49 -6.24 -8.47 -2.96
CA ILE A 49 -7.03 -8.16 -1.77
C ILE A 49 -6.40 -8.91 -0.59
N GLN A 50 -6.25 -8.24 0.56
CA GLN A 50 -5.71 -8.87 1.77
C GLN A 50 -6.65 -9.98 2.27
N THR A 51 -6.11 -11.17 2.51
CA THR A 51 -6.89 -12.37 2.91
C THR A 51 -6.74 -12.74 4.38
N THR A 52 -5.73 -12.19 5.06
CA THR A 52 -5.40 -12.48 6.45
C THR A 52 -5.63 -11.24 7.31
N SER A 53 -6.11 -11.42 8.54
CA SER A 53 -6.24 -10.31 9.50
C SER A 53 -4.92 -10.08 10.21
N LEU A 54 -4.63 -8.83 10.57
CA LEU A 54 -3.37 -8.45 11.22
C LEU A 54 -3.62 -7.69 12.51
N LYS A 55 -2.76 -7.94 13.51
CA LYS A 55 -2.76 -7.15 14.74
C LYS A 55 -1.90 -5.92 14.50
N ILE A 56 -2.37 -4.77 14.96
CA ILE A 56 -1.56 -3.55 14.99
C ILE A 56 -0.35 -3.80 15.93
N PRO A 57 0.89 -3.51 15.52
CA PRO A 57 2.06 -3.58 16.40
C PRO A 57 1.86 -2.74 17.67
N ASP A 58 2.35 -3.24 18.81
CA ASP A 58 2.25 -2.50 20.07
C ASP A 58 2.96 -1.13 19.97
N ASN A 59 2.40 -0.12 20.65
CA ASN A 59 2.92 1.25 20.65
C ASN A 59 3.09 1.89 19.26
N ILE A 60 2.18 1.60 18.33
CA ILE A 60 2.24 2.18 16.99
C ILE A 60 2.27 3.72 17.03
N LYS A 61 3.35 4.28 16.48
CA LYS A 61 3.45 5.70 16.16
C LYS A 61 2.89 5.94 14.76
N PHE A 62 2.15 7.03 14.54
CA PHE A 62 1.75 7.44 13.19
C PHE A 62 2.78 8.46 12.69
N ASP A 63 3.67 8.03 11.80
CA ASP A 63 4.80 8.82 11.30
C ASP A 63 5.03 8.69 9.79
N GLY A 64 4.13 8.00 9.08
CA GLY A 64 4.19 7.79 7.64
C GLY A 64 5.30 6.84 7.21
N LYS A 65 5.82 5.96 8.08
CA LYS A 65 6.87 5.00 7.74
C LYS A 65 6.36 3.56 7.71
N ALA A 66 6.79 2.81 6.69
CA ALA A 66 6.46 1.39 6.51
C ALA A 66 7.40 0.42 7.26
N ASN A 67 8.41 0.92 7.96
CA ASN A 67 9.40 0.10 8.67
C ASN A 67 8.77 -0.79 9.77
N LYS A 68 7.68 -0.34 10.40
CA LYS A 68 6.91 -1.14 11.39
C LYS A 68 6.30 -2.40 10.80
N TRP A 69 6.18 -2.43 9.47
CA TRP A 69 5.68 -3.55 8.69
C TRP A 69 6.80 -4.27 7.94
N ASN A 70 8.07 -4.00 8.28
CA ASN A 70 9.26 -4.48 7.56
C ASN A 70 9.24 -4.13 6.06
N ASN A 71 8.55 -3.05 5.68
CA ASN A 71 8.25 -2.68 4.29
C ASN A 71 7.51 -3.78 3.49
N ASN A 72 6.84 -4.69 4.19
CA ASN A 72 6.04 -5.77 3.63
C ASN A 72 4.55 -5.45 3.80
N PHE A 73 3.81 -5.61 2.72
CA PHE A 73 2.38 -5.37 2.67
C PHE A 73 1.64 -6.68 2.42
N GLN A 74 0.39 -6.78 2.87
CA GLN A 74 -0.40 -8.02 2.68
C GLN A 74 -1.04 -8.10 1.29
N ALA A 75 -1.23 -6.97 0.63
CA ALA A 75 -1.85 -6.92 -0.68
C ALA A 75 -1.24 -5.83 -1.57
N TYR A 76 -1.31 -6.06 -2.89
CA TYR A 76 -1.02 -5.05 -3.92
C TYR A 76 -2.21 -4.99 -4.87
N ASN A 77 -2.95 -3.90 -4.84
CA ASN A 77 -4.15 -3.75 -5.66
C ASN A 77 -3.80 -3.18 -7.04
N HIS A 78 -4.09 -3.92 -8.10
CA HIS A 78 -3.75 -3.55 -9.48
C HIS A 78 -4.59 -2.38 -10.03
N ALA A 79 -5.80 -2.15 -9.53
CA ALA A 79 -6.66 -1.06 -9.99
C ALA A 79 -6.18 0.32 -9.48
N THR A 80 -5.57 0.35 -8.30
CA THR A 80 -5.12 1.59 -7.63
C THR A 80 -3.61 1.70 -7.53
N ASN A 81 -2.86 0.64 -7.84
CA ASN A 81 -1.41 0.55 -7.68
C ASN A 81 -0.92 0.78 -6.24
N LEU A 82 -1.74 0.43 -5.24
CA LEU A 82 -1.39 0.53 -3.83
C LEU A 82 -0.88 -0.78 -3.28
N TYR A 83 0.28 -0.75 -2.64
CA TYR A 83 0.64 -1.75 -1.64
C TYR A 83 -0.04 -1.38 -0.33
N TYR A 84 -0.74 -2.29 0.33
CA TYR A 84 -1.45 -1.95 1.56
C TYR A 84 -1.57 -3.12 2.55
N SER A 85 -1.80 -2.74 3.80
CA SER A 85 -2.19 -3.63 4.88
C SER A 85 -3.26 -2.96 5.74
N ILE A 86 -4.30 -3.71 6.10
CA ILE A 86 -5.27 -3.36 7.12
C ILE A 86 -4.98 -4.19 8.36
N ALA A 87 -5.02 -3.56 9.53
CA ALA A 87 -4.81 -4.20 10.81
C ALA A 87 -5.75 -3.62 11.86
N ASN A 88 -5.97 -4.34 12.95
CA ASN A 88 -6.75 -3.82 14.07
C ASN A 88 -6.13 -4.13 15.43
N ASN A 89 -6.61 -3.39 16.42
CA ASN A 89 -6.58 -3.77 17.83
C ASN A 89 -7.98 -3.48 18.42
N ASP A 90 -8.13 -3.47 19.74
CA ASP A 90 -9.42 -3.27 20.41
C ASP A 90 -10.00 -1.85 20.22
N LYS A 91 -9.20 -0.89 19.77
CA LYS A 91 -9.56 0.54 19.73
C LYS A 91 -9.60 1.11 18.31
N LEU A 92 -8.75 0.61 17.42
CA LEU A 92 -8.47 1.20 16.11
C LEU A 92 -8.53 0.13 15.02
N LEU A 93 -9.12 0.51 13.89
CA LEU A 93 -8.78 -0.06 12.59
C LEU A 93 -7.73 0.83 11.94
N TYR A 94 -6.69 0.21 11.40
CA TYR A 94 -5.52 0.88 10.86
C TYR A 94 -5.29 0.43 9.42
N LEU A 95 -5.17 1.40 8.52
CA LEU A 95 -4.72 1.21 7.15
C LEU A 95 -3.32 1.83 7.01
N ILE A 96 -2.39 1.07 6.44
CA ILE A 96 -1.17 1.62 5.84
C ILE A 96 -1.16 1.30 4.37
N PHE A 97 -0.77 2.27 3.54
CA PHE A 97 -0.49 2.02 2.14
C PHE A 97 0.77 2.74 1.67
N GLN A 98 1.37 2.19 0.61
CA GLN A 98 2.54 2.75 -0.05
C GLN A 98 2.32 2.78 -1.56
N ILE A 99 2.79 3.87 -2.16
CA ILE A 99 2.71 4.16 -3.59
C ILE A 99 4.10 4.36 -4.12
N LYS A 100 4.42 3.68 -5.23
CA LYS A 100 5.74 3.73 -5.86
C LYS A 100 5.73 4.55 -7.15
N GLN A 101 4.57 4.64 -7.80
CA GLN A 101 4.39 5.28 -9.10
C GLN A 101 4.09 6.79 -8.95
N PRO A 102 4.89 7.69 -9.57
CA PRO A 102 4.74 9.14 -9.41
C PRO A 102 3.39 9.71 -9.88
N ASP A 103 2.78 9.14 -10.92
CA ASP A 103 1.46 9.53 -11.43
C ASP A 103 0.36 9.22 -10.41
N ILE A 104 0.44 8.06 -9.76
CA ILE A 104 -0.49 7.67 -8.69
C ILE A 104 -0.30 8.53 -7.44
N ILE A 105 0.96 8.87 -7.10
CA ILE A 105 1.25 9.83 -6.03
C ILE A 105 0.62 11.20 -6.35
N THR A 106 0.73 11.63 -7.61
CA THR A 106 0.12 12.89 -8.08
C THR A 106 -1.39 12.87 -7.93
N LYS A 107 -2.05 11.79 -8.35
CA LYS A 107 -3.49 11.59 -8.14
C LYS A 107 -3.89 11.71 -6.66
N VAL A 108 -3.14 11.06 -5.77
CA VAL A 108 -3.40 11.11 -4.33
C VAL A 108 -3.29 12.50 -3.75
N PHE A 109 -2.39 13.34 -4.25
CA PHE A 109 -2.32 14.72 -3.77
C PHE A 109 -3.35 15.66 -4.39
N LEU A 110 -3.88 15.32 -5.57
CA LEU A 110 -4.98 16.09 -6.19
C LEU A 110 -6.33 15.77 -5.54
N GLY A 111 -6.59 14.51 -5.22
CA GLY A 111 -7.91 14.07 -4.73
C GLY A 111 -7.93 13.51 -3.31
N GLY A 112 -6.79 13.10 -2.76
CA GLY A 112 -6.71 12.33 -1.52
C GLY A 112 -7.03 10.85 -1.70
N VAL A 113 -6.85 10.08 -0.62
CA VAL A 113 -7.33 8.70 -0.50
C VAL A 113 -8.46 8.66 0.49
N THR A 114 -9.61 8.11 0.09
CA THR A 114 -10.75 7.88 0.98
C THR A 114 -10.76 6.42 1.44
N LEU A 115 -10.67 6.21 2.74
CA LEU A 115 -10.98 4.93 3.38
C LEU A 115 -12.41 4.99 3.93
N THR A 116 -13.29 4.17 3.38
CA THR A 116 -14.65 3.98 3.88
C THR A 116 -14.74 2.64 4.60
N ILE A 117 -15.20 2.67 5.84
CA ILE A 117 -15.50 1.48 6.64
C ILE A 117 -16.98 1.44 6.94
N SER A 118 -17.59 0.26 6.83
CA SER A 118 -18.97 0.04 7.21
C SER A 118 -19.19 -1.31 7.87
N SER A 119 -20.22 -1.40 8.71
CA SER A 119 -20.66 -2.67 9.30
C SER A 119 -21.06 -3.66 8.20
N ALA A 120 -20.64 -4.92 8.32
CA ALA A 120 -21.11 -5.98 7.40
C ALA A 120 -22.61 -6.28 7.56
N ILE A 121 -23.18 -6.01 8.73
CA ILE A 121 -24.60 -6.30 9.05
C ILE A 121 -25.48 -5.13 8.63
N ASN A 122 -25.07 -3.88 8.91
CA ASN A 122 -25.85 -2.68 8.60
C ASN A 122 -25.00 -1.62 7.88
N PRO A 123 -24.63 -1.82 6.60
CA PRO A 123 -23.65 -0.99 5.91
C PRO A 123 -24.05 0.50 5.79
N GLN A 124 -25.35 0.78 5.67
CA GLN A 124 -25.85 2.16 5.49
C GLN A 124 -25.94 2.94 6.80
N LYS A 125 -26.20 2.24 7.91
CA LYS A 125 -26.42 2.88 9.22
C LYS A 125 -25.12 3.20 9.95
N PHE A 126 -24.07 2.40 9.72
CA PHE A 126 -22.79 2.54 10.39
C PHE A 126 -21.69 2.57 9.33
N LYS A 127 -21.44 3.77 8.82
CA LYS A 127 -20.47 4.06 7.78
C LYS A 127 -19.66 5.29 8.16
N THR A 128 -18.34 5.15 8.14
CA THR A 128 -17.41 6.27 8.30
C THR A 128 -16.46 6.29 7.13
N SER A 129 -16.29 7.45 6.51
CA SER A 129 -15.26 7.71 5.51
C SER A 129 -14.26 8.72 6.04
N VAL A 130 -12.98 8.47 5.81
CA VAL A 130 -11.88 9.40 6.11
C VAL A 130 -11.07 9.60 4.85
N THR A 131 -10.89 10.86 4.45
CA THR A 131 -10.04 11.24 3.31
C THR A 131 -8.77 11.93 3.78
N TYR A 132 -7.62 11.40 3.35
CA TYR A 132 -6.29 11.94 3.61
C TYR A 132 -5.29 11.41 2.56
N PRO A 133 -4.25 12.16 2.16
CA PRO A 133 -4.02 13.58 2.42
C PRO A 133 -5.06 14.50 1.77
N VAL A 134 -5.22 15.72 2.31
CA VAL A 134 -6.08 16.77 1.75
C VAL A 134 -5.35 18.10 1.74
N PHE A 135 -5.33 18.79 0.60
CA PHE A 135 -4.87 20.17 0.48
C PHE A 135 -6.06 21.11 0.29
N ILE A 136 -6.18 22.14 1.12
CA ILE A 136 -7.23 23.15 1.01
C ILE A 136 -6.59 24.52 0.79
N GLY A 137 -7.09 25.25 -0.21
CA GLY A 137 -6.70 26.64 -0.49
C GLY A 137 -5.31 26.83 -1.13
N GLN A 138 -4.34 25.96 -0.86
CA GLN A 138 -3.01 25.98 -1.47
C GLN A 138 -2.94 25.04 -2.68
N LYS A 139 -2.26 25.48 -3.75
CA LYS A 139 -1.89 24.58 -4.85
C LYS A 139 -1.01 23.48 -4.26
N ALA A 140 -1.46 22.24 -4.35
CA ALA A 140 -0.61 21.10 -4.00
C ALA A 140 0.73 21.27 -4.75
N PRO A 141 1.90 21.14 -4.09
CA PRO A 141 3.21 21.44 -4.68
C PRO A 141 3.65 20.45 -5.78
N LEU A 142 2.70 19.83 -6.47
CA LEU A 142 2.85 18.63 -7.29
C LEU A 142 3.84 18.78 -8.42
N TYR A 143 3.78 19.89 -9.14
CA TYR A 143 4.56 20.09 -10.35
C TYR A 143 6.05 20.37 -10.06
N SER A 144 6.36 20.98 -8.91
CA SER A 144 7.75 21.31 -8.55
C SER A 144 8.49 20.12 -7.92
N ILE A 145 7.77 19.21 -7.25
CA ILE A 145 8.38 18.10 -6.50
C ILE A 145 9.14 17.14 -7.43
N PHE A 146 8.49 16.59 -8.45
CA PHE A 146 9.16 15.60 -9.29
C PHE A 146 10.10 16.21 -10.33
N LYS A 147 9.88 17.48 -10.71
CA LYS A 147 10.76 18.20 -11.65
C LYS A 147 12.15 18.47 -11.07
N ASN A 148 12.22 18.78 -9.77
CA ASN A 148 13.47 19.12 -9.08
C ASN A 148 14.09 17.91 -8.36
N LYS A 149 13.64 16.69 -8.65
CA LYS A 149 14.22 15.47 -8.11
C LYS A 149 15.72 15.40 -8.44
N PRO A 150 16.60 15.09 -7.46
CA PRO A 150 18.02 14.88 -7.73
C PRO A 150 18.23 13.87 -8.85
N LYS A 151 19.03 14.26 -9.84
CA LYS A 151 19.44 13.36 -10.93
C LYS A 151 20.52 12.42 -10.41
N LYS A 152 20.49 11.17 -10.88
CA LYS A 152 21.51 10.18 -10.52
C LYS A 152 22.90 10.71 -10.93
N SER A 153 23.82 10.80 -9.97
CA SER A 153 25.22 11.13 -10.20
C SER A 153 26.06 9.84 -10.20
N ASN A 154 27.26 9.91 -10.79
CA ASN A 154 28.26 8.84 -10.69
C ASN A 154 28.85 8.75 -9.29
N ASP A 155 28.85 9.86 -8.54
CA ASP A 155 29.21 9.88 -7.13
C ASP A 155 28.01 9.45 -6.28
N SER A 156 28.06 8.22 -5.76
CA SER A 156 26.99 7.64 -4.94
C SER A 156 26.79 8.36 -3.61
N ILE A 157 27.86 8.92 -3.02
CA ILE A 157 27.81 9.59 -1.72
C ILE A 157 27.15 10.96 -1.90
N GLN A 158 27.63 11.73 -2.87
CA GLN A 158 27.04 13.03 -3.20
C GLN A 158 25.57 12.89 -3.59
N TYR A 159 25.23 11.88 -4.39
CA TYR A 159 23.85 11.60 -4.77
C TYR A 159 22.97 11.27 -3.55
N ALA A 160 23.44 10.40 -2.65
CA ALA A 160 22.71 10.06 -1.42
C ALA A 160 22.45 11.30 -0.55
N MET A 161 23.45 12.17 -0.36
CA MET A 161 23.29 13.41 0.39
C MET A 161 22.27 14.38 -0.24
N GLN A 162 22.27 14.49 -1.57
CA GLN A 162 21.28 15.31 -2.29
C GLN A 162 19.86 14.74 -2.14
N VAL A 163 19.70 13.42 -2.24
CA VAL A 163 18.42 12.75 -2.00
C VAL A 163 17.94 12.97 -0.58
N ASP A 164 18.80 12.78 0.43
CA ASP A 164 18.45 12.97 1.84
C ASP A 164 17.99 14.41 2.12
N SER A 165 18.75 15.39 1.64
CA SER A 165 18.40 16.82 1.78
C SER A 165 17.07 17.14 1.09
N PHE A 166 16.88 16.63 -0.13
CA PHE A 166 15.64 16.83 -0.89
C PHE A 166 14.43 16.21 -0.16
N ILE A 167 14.53 14.96 0.28
CA ILE A 167 13.46 14.24 0.98
C ILE A 167 13.14 14.88 2.33
N TYR A 168 14.15 15.40 3.04
CA TYR A 168 13.94 16.18 4.27
C TYR A 168 13.07 17.43 4.01
N ASN A 169 13.45 18.25 3.03
CA ASN A 169 12.71 19.45 2.67
C ASN A 169 11.30 19.11 2.17
N LEU A 170 11.18 18.09 1.33
CA LEU A 170 9.92 17.60 0.81
C LEU A 170 8.95 17.23 1.94
N ASN A 171 9.42 16.41 2.88
CA ASN A 171 8.61 15.99 4.02
C ASN A 171 8.24 17.16 4.94
N ASN A 172 9.13 18.13 5.15
CA ASN A 172 8.81 19.32 5.94
C ASN A 172 7.71 20.17 5.28
N THR A 173 7.80 20.39 3.96
CA THR A 173 6.74 21.07 3.21
C THR A 173 5.41 20.35 3.36
N PHE A 174 5.39 19.01 3.24
CA PHE A 174 4.16 18.25 3.41
C PHE A 174 3.61 18.30 4.83
N LEU A 175 4.45 18.10 5.84
CA LEU A 175 4.03 18.16 7.24
C LEU A 175 3.40 19.49 7.61
N ASN A 176 3.84 20.59 7.00
CA ASN A 176 3.29 21.92 7.22
C ASN A 176 1.94 22.15 6.53
N ASN A 177 1.67 21.46 5.43
CA ASN A 177 0.46 21.67 4.62
C ASN A 177 -0.63 20.62 4.84
N LEU A 178 -0.26 19.39 5.23
CA LEU A 178 -1.17 18.27 5.43
C LEU A 178 -1.73 18.24 6.85
N LYS A 179 -2.43 19.31 7.23
CA LYS A 179 -2.98 19.50 8.58
C LYS A 179 -4.46 19.17 8.72
N LEU A 180 -5.12 18.78 7.63
CA LEU A 180 -6.56 18.55 7.58
C LEU A 180 -6.90 17.15 7.07
N ILE A 181 -8.05 16.66 7.49
CA ILE A 181 -8.73 15.47 6.98
C ILE A 181 -10.19 15.80 6.71
N ILE A 182 -10.78 15.11 5.74
CA ILE A 182 -12.22 15.16 5.51
C ILE A 182 -12.84 13.91 6.12
N VAL A 183 -13.91 14.08 6.90
CA VAL A 183 -14.63 13.00 7.56
C VAL A 183 -16.10 13.05 7.18
N GLU A 184 -16.66 11.90 6.80
CA GLU A 184 -18.08 11.74 6.50
C GLU A 184 -18.63 10.60 7.34
N LYS A 185 -19.81 10.80 7.95
CA LYS A 185 -20.47 9.79 8.79
C LYS A 185 -21.91 9.58 8.34
N ASN A 186 -22.29 8.32 8.09
CA ASN A 186 -23.68 7.91 7.83
C ASN A 186 -24.40 8.80 6.81
N GLU A 187 -23.72 9.15 5.72
CA GLU A 187 -24.24 10.00 4.62
C GLU A 187 -24.57 11.46 5.01
N ASN A 188 -24.18 11.90 6.21
CA ASN A 188 -24.34 13.28 6.68
C ASN A 188 -23.18 14.20 6.26
N ALA A 189 -23.31 15.47 6.64
CA ALA A 189 -22.39 16.57 6.34
C ALA A 189 -20.91 16.18 6.41
N THR A 190 -20.20 16.57 5.35
CA THR A 190 -18.76 16.46 5.22
C THR A 190 -18.07 17.45 6.16
N ASP A 191 -17.39 16.94 7.19
CA ASP A 191 -16.61 17.78 8.10
C ASP A 191 -15.15 17.81 7.65
N THR A 192 -14.59 19.02 7.57
CA THR A 192 -13.14 19.20 7.46
C THR A 192 -12.58 19.49 8.84
N ILE A 193 -11.71 18.63 9.34
CA ILE A 193 -11.16 18.72 10.69
C ILE A 193 -9.63 18.64 10.67
N SER A 194 -9.01 19.05 11.77
CA SER A 194 -7.56 18.94 11.97
C SER A 194 -7.09 17.49 12.10
N ILE A 195 -5.85 17.20 11.69
CA ILE A 195 -5.16 15.95 12.06
C ILE A 195 -4.99 15.81 13.59
N TYR A 196 -5.10 16.92 14.33
CA TYR A 196 -5.17 16.99 15.78
C TYR A 196 -6.64 17.16 16.22
N ASN A 197 -7.45 16.10 16.08
CA ASN A 197 -8.89 16.13 16.34
C ASN A 197 -9.29 15.41 17.63
N GLN A 198 -10.49 15.73 18.13
CA GLN A 198 -11.09 15.09 19.30
C GLN A 198 -11.75 13.73 18.98
N GLN A 199 -12.01 13.43 17.71
CA GLN A 199 -12.59 12.13 17.31
C GLN A 199 -11.60 10.97 17.48
N GLY A 200 -10.30 11.26 17.61
CA GLY A 200 -9.23 10.27 17.78
C GLY A 200 -8.76 9.64 16.47
N ILE A 201 -9.13 10.22 15.33
CA ILE A 201 -8.62 9.80 14.02
C ILE A 201 -7.15 10.22 13.93
N LYS A 202 -6.28 9.28 13.60
CA LYS A 202 -4.83 9.50 13.48
C LYS A 202 -4.43 9.30 12.04
N VAL A 203 -3.69 10.25 11.47
CA VAL A 203 -3.15 10.13 10.13
C VAL A 203 -1.71 10.62 10.09
N ALA A 204 -0.92 10.04 9.20
CA ALA A 204 0.42 10.51 8.90
C ALA A 204 0.82 10.10 7.49
N SER A 205 1.70 10.87 6.85
CA SER A 205 2.27 10.50 5.56
C SER A 205 3.69 11.02 5.41
N ARG A 206 4.49 10.33 4.59
CA ARG A 206 5.90 10.64 4.38
C ARG A 206 6.44 10.03 3.09
N PHE A 207 7.45 10.67 2.51
CA PHE A 207 8.35 10.09 1.51
C PHE A 207 9.56 9.43 2.14
N ASP A 208 9.98 8.30 1.57
CA ASP A 208 11.28 7.70 1.83
C ASP A 208 12.34 8.14 0.79
N ASN A 209 13.57 7.64 0.94
CA ASN A 209 14.68 7.94 0.05
C ASN A 209 14.54 7.32 -1.35
N ASN A 210 13.59 6.40 -1.54
CA ASN A 210 13.21 5.87 -2.85
C ASN A 210 12.09 6.69 -3.52
N PHE A 211 11.67 7.79 -2.88
CA PHE A 211 10.54 8.63 -3.31
C PHE A 211 9.20 7.89 -3.27
N TYR A 212 9.10 6.81 -2.48
CA TYR A 212 7.84 6.13 -2.26
C TYR A 212 7.03 6.91 -1.22
N PHE A 213 5.77 7.14 -1.54
CA PHE A 213 4.85 7.82 -0.65
C PHE A 213 4.16 6.79 0.24
N THR A 214 4.30 6.93 1.55
CA THR A 214 3.64 6.07 2.53
C THR A 214 2.65 6.89 3.34
N CYS A 215 1.48 6.31 3.61
CA CYS A 215 0.42 6.94 4.35
C CYS A 215 -0.21 5.96 5.34
N GLU A 216 -0.56 6.47 6.51
CA GLU A 216 -1.18 5.73 7.61
C GLU A 216 -2.50 6.42 8.00
N ILE A 217 -3.56 5.64 8.19
CA ILE A 217 -4.88 6.11 8.62
C ILE A 217 -5.39 5.17 9.73
N GLY A 218 -5.62 5.72 10.91
CA GLY A 218 -6.19 5.03 12.07
C GLY A 218 -7.55 5.59 12.42
N ILE A 219 -8.59 4.77 12.30
CA ILE A 219 -9.98 5.12 12.60
C ILE A 219 -10.41 4.41 13.88
N PRO A 220 -10.83 5.15 14.93
CA PRO A 220 -11.41 4.54 16.12
C PRO A 220 -12.65 3.72 15.79
N ILE A 221 -12.69 2.47 16.29
CA ILE A 221 -13.77 1.51 16.00
C ILE A 221 -15.13 2.07 16.38
N LYS A 222 -15.22 2.79 17.51
CA LYS A 222 -16.42 3.48 17.98
C LYS A 222 -17.06 4.46 16.97
N LEU A 223 -16.34 4.87 15.92
CA LEU A 223 -16.88 5.74 14.88
C LEU A 223 -17.75 4.99 13.86
N PHE A 224 -17.50 3.69 13.65
CA PHE A 224 -18.18 2.88 12.64
C PHE A 224 -18.77 1.56 13.19
N ASP A 225 -18.55 1.25 14.46
CA ASP A 225 -19.25 0.19 15.18
C ASP A 225 -19.79 0.70 16.51
N GLN A 226 -21.11 0.85 16.57
CA GLN A 226 -21.84 1.16 17.80
C GLN A 226 -22.55 -0.08 18.37
N SER A 227 -22.46 -1.22 17.68
CA SER A 227 -23.21 -2.44 18.00
C SER A 227 -22.44 -3.44 18.87
N SER A 228 -21.14 -3.19 19.10
CA SER A 228 -20.23 -4.01 19.92
C SER A 228 -20.12 -5.49 19.52
N SER A 229 -20.69 -5.89 18.38
CA SER A 229 -20.92 -7.29 18.01
C SER A 229 -20.43 -7.64 16.61
N ALA A 230 -20.04 -6.64 15.80
CA ALA A 230 -19.52 -6.89 14.47
C ALA A 230 -18.09 -7.43 14.54
N SER A 231 -17.91 -8.69 14.13
CA SER A 231 -16.59 -9.32 13.95
C SER A 231 -16.00 -9.10 12.56
N GLU A 232 -16.78 -8.54 11.64
CA GLU A 232 -16.42 -8.31 10.24
C GLU A 232 -16.95 -6.96 9.75
N TYR A 233 -16.14 -6.27 8.94
CA TYR A 233 -16.45 -4.98 8.34
C TYR A 233 -16.20 -5.01 6.84
N ASN A 234 -17.00 -4.25 6.09
CA ASN A 234 -16.68 -3.93 4.71
C ASN A 234 -15.77 -2.70 4.69
N TYR A 235 -14.74 -2.74 3.85
CA TYR A 235 -13.90 -1.58 3.56
C TYR A 235 -13.91 -1.26 2.07
N ASN A 236 -13.76 0.02 1.74
CA ASN A 236 -13.46 0.51 0.40
C ASN A 236 -12.32 1.53 0.50
N ILE A 237 -11.32 1.37 -0.36
CA ILE A 237 -10.20 2.29 -0.52
C ILE A 237 -10.32 2.91 -1.90
N ARG A 238 -10.50 4.23 -1.94
CA ARG A 238 -10.67 5.00 -3.16
C ARG A 238 -9.53 5.99 -3.31
N LEU A 239 -8.83 5.95 -4.44
CA LEU A 239 -8.03 7.07 -4.92
C LEU A 239 -8.96 8.04 -5.62
N ASN A 240 -9.18 9.19 -5.01
CA ASN A 240 -10.04 10.20 -5.61
C ASN A 240 -9.37 10.78 -6.85
N GLY A 241 -10.20 11.08 -7.85
CA GLY A 241 -9.75 11.86 -9.00
C GLY A 241 -9.49 13.31 -8.62
N SER A 242 -8.82 14.06 -9.49
CA SER A 242 -8.70 15.50 -9.35
C SER A 242 -10.09 16.13 -9.41
N SER A 243 -10.63 16.50 -8.26
CA SER A 243 -11.89 17.24 -8.21
C SER A 243 -11.60 18.69 -8.58
N VAL A 244 -12.27 19.18 -9.62
CA VAL A 244 -12.38 20.61 -9.85
C VAL A 244 -13.39 21.06 -8.81
N GLN A 245 -12.96 21.79 -7.78
CA GLN A 245 -13.84 22.19 -6.68
C GLN A 245 -15.16 22.75 -7.24
N LYS A 246 -16.26 22.02 -6.96
CA LYS A 246 -17.64 22.33 -7.38
C LYS A 246 -17.94 22.28 -8.88
N GLY A 247 -17.04 21.73 -9.70
CA GLY A 247 -17.21 21.60 -11.14
C GLY A 247 -17.82 20.28 -11.61
N LYS A 248 -18.11 20.17 -12.91
CA LYS A 248 -18.44 18.90 -13.58
C LYS A 248 -17.30 18.52 -14.53
N ILE A 249 -16.97 17.24 -14.56
CA ILE A 249 -16.01 16.64 -15.49
C ILE A 249 -16.82 15.80 -16.47
N GLN A 250 -16.70 16.09 -17.77
CA GLN A 250 -17.41 15.38 -18.82
C GLN A 250 -16.50 15.14 -20.02
N PHE A 251 -16.75 14.09 -20.80
CA PHE A 251 -16.08 13.95 -22.09
C PHE A 251 -16.70 14.90 -23.11
N SER A 252 -15.88 15.47 -23.99
CA SER A 252 -16.36 16.13 -25.20
C SER A 252 -17.14 15.15 -26.06
N SER A 253 -18.01 15.66 -26.94
CA SER A 253 -18.84 14.83 -27.83
C SER A 253 -18.03 13.87 -28.72
N ASN A 254 -16.79 14.21 -29.02
CA ASN A 254 -15.86 13.38 -29.79
C ASN A 254 -14.92 12.51 -28.93
N GLY A 255 -15.06 12.52 -27.60
CA GLY A 255 -14.25 11.74 -26.67
C GLY A 255 -12.77 12.14 -26.58
N ARG A 256 -12.34 13.21 -27.27
CA ARG A 256 -10.92 13.63 -27.32
C ARG A 256 -10.51 14.50 -26.14
N PHE A 257 -11.45 15.13 -25.46
CA PHE A 257 -11.18 16.06 -24.37
C PHE A 257 -12.01 15.71 -23.14
N ILE A 258 -11.42 15.99 -21.99
CA ILE A 258 -12.08 16.12 -20.71
C ILE A 258 -12.44 17.60 -20.55
N ILE A 259 -13.73 17.90 -20.56
CA ILE A 259 -14.27 19.23 -20.31
C ILE A 259 -14.49 19.39 -18.82
N ILE A 260 -13.84 20.40 -18.26
CA ILE A 260 -14.01 20.81 -16.87
C ILE A 260 -14.92 22.03 -16.88
N SER A 261 -16.06 21.94 -16.20
CA SER A 261 -16.98 23.06 -16.00
C SER A 261 -16.95 23.56 -14.56
N ASN A 262 -17.25 24.83 -14.33
CA ASN A 262 -17.49 25.37 -12.98
C ASN A 262 -18.85 24.92 -12.40
N ALA A 263 -19.20 25.41 -11.21
CA ALA A 263 -20.46 25.09 -10.52
C ALA A 263 -21.72 25.48 -11.31
N GLN A 264 -21.62 26.47 -12.19
CA GLN A 264 -22.68 26.92 -13.08
C GLN A 264 -22.75 26.11 -14.38
N GLY A 265 -21.91 25.09 -14.54
CA GLY A 265 -21.85 24.24 -15.73
C GLY A 265 -21.09 24.86 -16.91
N LYS A 266 -20.52 26.07 -16.77
CA LYS A 266 -19.74 26.73 -17.82
C LYS A 266 -18.36 26.06 -17.96
N PRO A 267 -17.94 25.62 -19.16
CA PRO A 267 -16.59 25.12 -19.39
C PRO A 267 -15.54 26.16 -18.98
N VAL A 268 -14.59 25.74 -18.16
CA VAL A 268 -13.45 26.55 -17.72
C VAL A 268 -12.12 25.98 -18.21
N ASP A 269 -12.08 24.69 -18.56
CA ASP A 269 -10.88 24.05 -19.10
C ASP A 269 -11.25 22.85 -20.00
N ALA A 270 -10.35 22.51 -20.92
CA ALA A 270 -10.47 21.37 -21.82
C ALA A 270 -9.11 20.67 -21.96
N ILE A 271 -9.00 19.49 -21.36
CA ILE A 271 -7.75 18.73 -21.27
C ILE A 271 -7.81 17.57 -22.27
N PRO A 272 -6.77 17.31 -23.08
CA PRO A 272 -6.77 16.14 -23.96
C PRO A 272 -6.86 14.84 -23.15
N VAL A 273 -7.62 13.88 -23.69
CA VAL A 273 -7.71 12.52 -23.15
C VAL A 273 -6.43 11.78 -23.53
N ILE A 274 -5.51 11.73 -22.58
CA ILE A 274 -4.28 10.92 -22.63
C ILE A 274 -4.24 10.04 -21.38
N PRO A 275 -3.51 8.91 -21.39
CA PRO A 275 -3.49 7.98 -20.26
C PRO A 275 -3.20 8.65 -18.91
N GLU A 276 -2.28 9.62 -18.89
CA GLU A 276 -1.90 10.37 -17.68
C GLU A 276 -3.05 11.23 -17.12
N THR A 277 -3.82 11.89 -18.00
CA THR A 277 -4.96 12.73 -17.58
C THR A 277 -6.12 11.86 -17.13
N MET A 278 -6.37 10.73 -17.78
CA MET A 278 -7.36 9.74 -17.36
C MET A 278 -7.05 9.17 -15.97
N ASN A 279 -5.79 8.77 -15.74
CA ASN A 279 -5.37 8.19 -14.47
C ASN A 279 -5.53 9.17 -13.29
N THR A 280 -5.26 10.46 -13.51
CA THR A 280 -5.34 11.49 -12.45
C THR A 280 -6.75 12.06 -12.26
N THR A 281 -7.56 12.08 -13.32
CA THR A 281 -8.88 12.73 -13.29
C THR A 281 -9.98 11.87 -12.69
N PHE A 282 -10.02 10.58 -13.01
CA PHE A 282 -11.14 9.72 -12.60
C PHE A 282 -10.81 8.94 -11.33
N PRO A 283 -11.76 8.76 -10.40
CA PRO A 283 -11.53 7.96 -9.21
C PRO A 283 -11.30 6.49 -9.58
N THR A 284 -10.49 5.80 -8.79
CA THR A 284 -10.28 4.35 -8.85
C THR A 284 -10.41 3.78 -7.46
N ASP A 285 -11.16 2.71 -7.28
CA ASP A 285 -11.38 2.11 -5.97
C ASP A 285 -11.32 0.59 -5.99
N PHE A 286 -11.21 0.02 -4.79
CA PHE A 286 -11.39 -1.39 -4.53
C PHE A 286 -11.93 -1.56 -3.11
N GLY A 287 -12.51 -2.71 -2.83
CA GLY A 287 -13.03 -3.01 -1.50
C GLY A 287 -12.95 -4.49 -1.17
N GLY A 288 -13.22 -4.79 0.09
CA GLY A 288 -13.22 -6.15 0.60
C GLY A 288 -13.86 -6.23 1.97
N LYS A 289 -13.74 -7.41 2.56
CA LYS A 289 -14.15 -7.69 3.94
C LYS A 289 -12.91 -7.78 4.81
N TYR A 290 -13.01 -7.26 6.03
CA TYR A 290 -11.97 -7.36 7.05
C TYR A 290 -12.56 -7.98 8.30
N LYS A 291 -12.01 -9.13 8.71
CA LYS A 291 -12.37 -9.80 9.95
C LYS A 291 -11.49 -9.29 11.08
N MET A 292 -12.07 -8.84 12.18
CA MET A 292 -11.30 -8.37 13.33
C MET A 292 -10.57 -9.52 13.99
N LEU A 293 -9.31 -9.29 14.37
CA LEU A 293 -8.66 -10.08 15.40
C LEU A 293 -9.20 -9.67 16.77
N LYS A 294 -9.58 -10.67 17.56
CA LYS A 294 -9.92 -10.52 18.98
C LYS A 294 -8.65 -10.49 19.82
#